data_AF-A0AA94F8Q4-F1
#
_entry.id   AF-A0AA94F8Q4-F1
#
_cell.length_a   1.000
_cell.length_b   1.000
_cell.length_c   1.000
_cell.angle_alpha   90.00
_cell.angle_beta   90.00
_cell.angle_gamma   90.00
#
_symmetry.space_group_name_H-M   'P 1'
#
loop_
_entity.id
_entity.type
_entity.pdbx_description
1 polymer ?
#
loop_
_entity_poly.entity_id
_entity_poly.type
_entity_poly.pdbx_seq_one_letter_code
_entity_poly.pdbx_strand_id
1 'polypeptide(L)' 'TLYAGCGIVKNSDPDSEVAETAVKFSPMMNALGVDNNDES' A
#
# COMPACT_ATOMS: atom_id res chain seq x y z
N THR A 1 -1.88 -1.88 14.42
CA THR A 1 -2.73 -1.50 13.26
C THR A 1 -1.98 -0.51 12.41
N LEU A 2 -1.89 -0.72 11.10
CA LEU A 2 -1.32 0.23 10.14
C LEU A 2 -2.44 0.94 9.38
N TYR A 3 -2.19 2.18 8.96
CA TYR A 3 -3.13 2.96 8.16
C TYR A 3 -2.40 3.60 6.97
N ALA A 4 -3.04 3.55 5.81
CA ALA A 4 -2.67 4.27 4.61
C ALA A 4 -3.96 4.65 3.88
N GLY A 5 -3.87 5.61 2.97
CA GLY A 5 -5.00 6.02 2.17
C GLY A 5 -4.54 6.75 0.93
N CYS A 6 -5.51 7.07 0.09
CA CYS A 6 -5.32 7.65 -1.23
C CYS A 6 -6.23 8.89 -1.39
N GLY A 7 -5.83 9.78 -2.30
CA GLY A 7 -6.52 11.05 -2.49
C GLY A 7 -7.61 10.94 -3.55
N ILE A 8 -8.88 10.94 -3.14
CA ILE A 8 -10.00 10.81 -4.09
C ILE A 8 -10.34 12.14 -4.76
N VAL A 9 -10.40 12.15 -6.09
CA VAL A 9 -10.85 13.26 -6.93
C VAL A 9 -11.88 12.81 -7.96
N LYS A 10 -12.53 13.75 -8.66
CA LYS A 10 -13.65 13.48 -9.58
C LYS A 10 -13.35 12.43 -10.66
N ASN A 11 -12.11 12.35 -11.12
CA ASN A 11 -11.67 11.43 -12.18
C ASN A 11 -10.80 10.29 -11.61
N SER A 12 -10.87 10.02 -10.31
CA SER A 12 -10.17 8.89 -9.70
C SER A 12 -10.71 7.56 -10.20
N ASP A 13 -9.82 6.60 -10.33
CA ASP A 13 -10.13 5.22 -10.69
C ASP A 13 -10.01 4.33 -9.45
N PRO A 14 -11.09 3.65 -8.99
CA PRO A 14 -11.07 2.86 -7.76
C PRO A 14 -9.92 1.85 -7.68
N ASP A 15 -9.59 1.20 -8.79
CA ASP A 15 -8.53 0.18 -8.82
C ASP A 15 -7.14 0.82 -8.62
N SER A 16 -6.88 1.96 -9.28
CA SER A 16 -5.66 2.75 -9.07
C SER A 16 -5.51 3.24 -7.63
N GLU A 17 -6.59 3.68 -6.99
CA GLU A 17 -6.58 4.22 -5.63
C GLU A 17 -6.29 3.13 -4.56
N VAL A 18 -6.77 1.90 -4.81
CA VAL A 18 -6.44 0.72 -3.99
C VAL A 18 -4.97 0.35 -4.16
N ALA A 19 -4.46 0.35 -5.40
CA ALA A 19 -3.06 0.10 -5.68
C ALA A 19 -2.14 1.14 -5.01
N GLU A 20 -2.50 2.42 -5.07
CA GLU A 20 -1.77 3.50 -4.39
C GLU A 20 -1.71 3.28 -2.86
N THR A 21 -2.83 2.87 -2.27
CA THR A 21 -2.90 2.58 -0.83
C THR A 21 -1.97 1.41 -0.46
N ALA A 22 -1.90 0.35 -1.27
CA ALA A 22 -0.98 -0.77 -1.06
C ALA A 22 0.49 -0.35 -1.13
N VAL A 23 0.86 0.46 -2.12
CA VAL A 23 2.23 1.01 -2.27
C VAL A 23 2.61 1.87 -1.07
N LYS A 24 1.68 2.65 -0.51
CA LYS A 24 1.93 3.46 0.69
C LYS A 24 2.15 2.62 1.95
N PHE A 25 1.69 1.37 1.98
CA PHE A 25 1.99 0.44 3.07
C PHE A 25 3.39 -0.17 2.98
N SER A 26 3.94 -0.35 1.78
CA SER A 26 5.25 -0.98 1.55
C SER A 26 6.36 -0.53 2.49
N PRO A 27 6.65 0.77 2.73
CA PRO A 27 7.73 1.16 3.63
C PRO A 27 7.54 0.63 5.07
N MET A 28 6.31 0.59 5.58
CA MET A 28 6.03 0.07 6.91
C MET A 28 5.98 -1.45 6.94
N MET A 29 5.48 -2.11 5.89
CA MET A 29 5.48 -3.57 5.78
C MET A 29 6.91 -4.11 5.68
N ASN A 30 7.80 -3.40 4.98
CA ASN A 30 9.22 -3.72 4.87
C ASN A 30 9.93 -3.54 6.22
N ALA A 31 9.65 -2.45 6.93
CA ALA A 31 10.21 -2.20 8.26
C ALA A 31 9.78 -3.26 9.30
N LEU A 32 8.57 -3.82 9.15
CA LEU A 32 8.06 -4.90 10.00
C LEU A 32 8.49 -6.29 9.52
N GLY A 33 9.23 -6.38 8.40
CA GLY A 33 9.69 -7.64 7.83
C GLY A 33 8.61 -8.53 7.24
N VAL A 34 7.43 -7.96 6.93
CA VAL A 34 6.27 -8.68 6.37
C VAL A 34 6.43 -8.96 4.88
N ASP A 35 7.18 -8.11 4.16
CA ASP A 35 7.42 -8.23 2.70
C ASP A 35 8.56 -9.20 2.34
N ASN A 36 9.17 -9.88 3.32
CA ASN A 36 10.17 -10.91 3.08
C ASN A 36 9.49 -12.23 2.67
N ASN A 37 9.03 -12.32 1.42
CA ASN A 37 8.74 -13.60 0.74
C ASN A 37 9.87 -14.02 -0.19
N ASP A 38 11.08 -13.50 0.02
CA ASP A 38 12.29 -14.04 -0.57
C ASP A 38 12.86 -15.14 0.34
N GLU A 39 12.62 -16.38 -0.09
CA GLU A 39 13.34 -17.64 0.20
C GLU A 39 13.91 -17.90 1.61
N SER A 40 13.33 -18.91 2.26
CA SER A 40 14.10 -19.97 2.93
C SER A 40 13.69 -21.32 2.37
#